data_AF-A0A2A5AIB9-F1
#
_entry.id   AF-A0A2A5AIB9-F1
#
_cell.length_a   1.000
_cell.length_b   1.000
_cell.length_c   1.000
_cell.angle_alpha   90.00
_cell.angle_beta   90.00
_cell.angle_gamma   90.00
#
_symmetry.space_group_name_H-M   'P 1'
#
loop_
_entity.id
_entity.type
_entity.pdbx_description
1 polymer ?
#
loop_
_entity_poly.entity_id
_entity_poly.type
_entity_poly.pdbx_seq_one_letter_code
_entity_poly.pdbx_strand_id
1 'polypeptide(L)'
;MKSRDRNQEARQVEMIQASTARITKEEDRKKSQSKDGIYVKGGVGMAIMMIFVSMGMYAFPDLMKSDAQLVQERSIISMEACREVFQAIGIMLSEGQTPDSTMSCPGTNIPNIIRREGNTITVSHPNPRQFGLVELYVTSDSHRVVMVGQGQG
;
A
#
# COMPACT_ATOMS: atom_id res chain seq x y z
N MET A 1 46.02 67.87 -40.70
CA MET A 1 45.43 67.51 -39.38
C MET A 1 44.42 66.37 -39.45
N LYS A 2 43.49 66.34 -40.43
CA LYS A 2 42.40 65.34 -40.61
C LYS A 2 42.75 63.82 -40.67
N SER A 3 44.04 63.46 -40.72
CA SER A 3 44.49 62.06 -40.75
C SER A 3 44.90 61.52 -39.39
N ARG A 4 45.26 62.39 -38.43
CA ARG A 4 45.60 61.97 -37.06
C ARG A 4 44.33 61.67 -36.25
N ASP A 5 43.28 62.47 -36.43
CA ASP A 5 42.01 62.30 -35.73
C ASP A 5 41.32 60.97 -36.10
N ARG A 6 41.27 60.64 -37.40
CA ARG A 6 40.71 59.36 -37.88
C ARG A 6 41.46 58.13 -37.36
N ASN A 7 42.77 58.25 -37.12
CA ASN A 7 43.58 57.16 -36.57
C ASN A 7 43.34 56.98 -35.06
N GLN A 8 43.07 58.08 -34.34
CA GLN A 8 42.69 58.02 -32.92
C GLN A 8 41.29 57.45 -32.73
N GLU A 9 40.33 57.83 -33.57
CA GLU A 9 38.97 57.27 -33.55
C GLU A 9 38.98 55.76 -33.84
N ALA A 10 39.73 55.31 -34.84
CA ALA A 10 39.86 53.89 -35.17
C ALA A 10 40.41 53.08 -33.98
N ARG A 11 41.43 53.59 -33.27
CA ARG A 11 41.98 52.94 -32.08
C ARG A 11 41.02 52.91 -30.90
N GLN A 12 40.21 53.96 -30.71
CA GLN A 12 39.19 53.96 -29.65
C GLN A 12 38.09 52.94 -29.94
N VAL A 13 37.62 52.87 -31.18
CA VAL A 13 36.62 51.87 -31.60
C VAL A 13 37.16 50.46 -31.41
N GLU A 14 38.41 50.20 -31.79
CA GLU A 14 39.05 48.89 -31.61
C GLU A 14 39.17 48.51 -30.12
N MET A 15 39.52 49.45 -29.23
CA MET A 15 39.56 49.20 -27.79
C MET A 15 38.17 48.96 -27.17
N ILE A 16 37.15 49.69 -27.62
CA ILE A 16 35.76 49.47 -27.17
C ILE A 16 35.26 48.11 -27.64
N GLN A 17 35.57 47.72 -28.89
CA GLN A 17 35.16 46.43 -29.42
C GLN A 17 35.88 45.27 -28.73
N ALA A 18 37.19 45.41 -28.45
CA ALA A 18 37.97 44.42 -27.74
C ALA A 18 37.56 44.26 -26.27
N SER A 19 37.22 45.36 -25.58
CA SER A 19 36.72 45.32 -24.20
C SER A 19 35.33 44.70 -24.13
N THR A 20 34.41 45.08 -25.04
CA THR A 20 33.07 44.47 -25.13
C THR A 20 33.16 42.98 -25.40
N ALA A 21 34.01 42.54 -26.35
CA ALA A 21 34.20 41.13 -26.66
C ALA A 21 34.76 40.32 -25.47
N ARG A 22 35.63 40.91 -24.65
CA ARG A 22 36.14 40.27 -23.43
C ARG A 22 35.07 40.15 -22.36
N ILE A 23 34.26 41.19 -22.16
CA ILE A 23 33.15 41.20 -21.20
C ILE A 23 32.13 40.12 -21.56
N THR A 24 31.69 40.06 -22.83
CA THR A 24 30.73 39.04 -23.29
C THR A 24 31.28 37.62 -23.12
N LYS A 25 32.56 37.39 -23.41
CA LYS A 25 33.20 36.08 -23.25
C LYS A 25 33.30 35.65 -21.77
N GLU A 26 33.52 36.58 -20.86
CA GLU A 26 33.52 36.30 -19.41
C GLU A 26 32.11 36.03 -18.87
N GLU A 27 31.10 36.76 -19.35
CA GLU A 27 29.70 36.53 -18.99
C GLU A 27 29.22 35.16 -19.47
N ASP A 28 29.53 34.77 -20.71
CA ASP A 28 29.17 33.46 -21.26
C ASP A 28 29.80 32.31 -20.47
N ARG A 29 31.06 32.48 -20.03
CA ARG A 29 31.78 31.47 -19.22
C ARG A 29 31.20 31.34 -17.81
N LYS A 30 30.75 32.43 -17.19
CA LYS A 30 30.03 32.39 -15.89
C LYS A 30 28.63 31.78 -16.04
N LYS A 31 27.95 32.05 -17.15
CA LYS A 31 26.64 31.50 -17.47
C LYS A 31 26.69 30.00 -17.76
N SER A 32 27.75 29.51 -18.40
CA SER A 32 27.94 28.06 -18.58
C SER A 32 28.24 27.35 -17.26
N GLN A 33 29.15 27.90 -16.43
CA GLN A 33 29.47 27.32 -15.12
C GLN A 33 28.26 27.26 -14.17
N SER A 34 27.40 28.28 -14.18
CA SER A 34 26.20 28.29 -13.33
C SER A 34 25.13 27.30 -13.82
N LYS A 35 24.99 27.11 -15.13
CA LYS A 35 24.09 26.11 -15.71
C LYS A 35 24.48 24.69 -15.28
N ASP A 36 25.76 24.35 -15.37
CA ASP A 36 26.24 23.02 -14.98
C ASP A 36 25.97 22.74 -13.49
N GLY A 37 26.17 23.74 -12.63
CA GLY A 37 25.85 23.63 -11.20
C GLY A 37 24.36 23.41 -10.91
N ILE A 38 23.46 23.96 -11.74
CA ILE A 38 22.01 23.76 -11.61
C ILE A 38 21.62 22.34 -12.04
N TYR A 39 22.17 21.82 -13.14
CA TYR A 39 21.89 20.46 -13.59
C TYR A 39 22.37 19.40 -12.60
N VAL A 40 23.58 19.56 -12.05
CA VAL A 40 24.10 18.64 -11.03
C VAL A 40 23.27 18.67 -9.76
N LYS A 41 22.90 19.87 -9.27
CA LYS A 41 22.04 20.00 -8.08
C LYS A 41 20.63 19.45 -8.31
N GLY A 42 20.07 19.68 -9.50
CA GLY A 42 18.77 19.15 -9.89
C GLY A 42 18.75 17.62 -9.95
N GLY A 43 19.78 17.01 -10.55
CA GLY A 43 19.91 15.56 -10.64
C GLY A 43 20.01 14.88 -9.27
N VAL A 44 20.83 15.43 -8.36
CA VAL A 44 20.97 14.90 -6.99
C VAL A 44 19.65 15.03 -6.21
N GLY A 45 18.97 16.18 -6.32
CA GLY A 45 17.67 16.38 -5.67
C GLY A 45 16.61 15.38 -6.15
N MET A 46 16.54 15.13 -7.45
CA MET A 46 15.60 14.17 -8.04
C MET A 46 15.89 12.72 -7.59
N ALA A 47 17.16 12.34 -7.51
CA ALA A 47 17.56 11.02 -7.02
C ALA A 47 17.17 10.81 -5.55
N ILE A 48 17.38 11.83 -4.70
CA ILE A 48 16.99 11.78 -3.28
C ILE A 48 15.46 11.66 -3.16
N MET A 49 14.70 12.43 -3.94
CA MET A 49 13.23 12.34 -3.96
C MET A 49 12.75 10.92 -4.32
N MET A 50 13.32 10.31 -5.35
CA MET A 50 12.98 8.93 -5.76
C MET A 50 13.22 7.91 -4.63
N ILE A 51 14.29 8.06 -3.86
CA ILE A 51 14.59 7.20 -2.70
C ILE A 51 13.54 7.37 -1.60
N PHE A 52 13.14 8.60 -1.30
CA PHE A 52 12.09 8.84 -0.30
C PHE A 52 10.73 8.29 -0.75
N VAL A 53 10.40 8.42 -2.03
CA VAL A 53 9.16 7.85 -2.58
C VAL A 53 9.18 6.32 -2.50
N SER A 54 10.27 5.66 -2.91
CA SER A 54 10.36 4.20 -2.85
C SER A 54 10.33 3.67 -1.43
N MET A 55 11.03 4.33 -0.50
CA MET A 55 11.02 3.97 0.92
C MET A 55 9.66 4.22 1.57
N GLY A 56 8.96 5.29 1.16
CA GLY A 56 7.57 5.55 1.58
C GLY A 56 6.60 4.49 1.09
N MET A 57 6.71 4.05 -0.17
CA MET A 57 5.89 2.95 -0.70
C MET A 57 6.18 1.62 0.00
N TYR A 58 7.43 1.35 0.36
CA TYR A 58 7.79 0.15 1.10
C TYR A 58 7.30 0.17 2.56
N ALA A 59 7.37 1.31 3.23
CA ALA A 59 6.92 1.46 4.62
C ALA A 59 5.40 1.44 4.75
N PHE A 60 4.67 1.88 3.73
CA PHE A 60 3.21 1.94 3.71
C PHE A 60 2.64 1.21 2.48
N PRO A 61 2.81 -0.13 2.39
CA PRO A 61 2.28 -0.89 1.25
C PRO A 61 0.76 -0.82 1.16
N ASP A 62 0.09 -0.54 2.28
CA ASP A 62 -1.36 -0.40 2.37
C ASP A 62 -1.91 0.86 1.69
N LEU A 63 -1.07 1.87 1.38
CA LEU A 63 -1.50 3.04 0.58
C LEU A 63 -1.76 2.69 -0.90
N MET A 64 -1.15 1.61 -1.39
CA MET A 64 -1.34 1.09 -2.76
C MET A 64 -2.36 -0.04 -2.83
N LYS A 65 -2.77 -0.61 -1.69
CA LYS A 65 -3.87 -1.58 -1.65
C LYS A 65 -5.18 -0.82 -1.80
N SER A 66 -5.84 -0.97 -2.94
CA SER A 66 -7.23 -0.54 -3.14
C SER A 66 -8.10 -1.11 -2.03
N ASP A 67 -9.10 -0.34 -1.55
CA ASP A 67 -10.07 -0.79 -0.54
C ASP A 67 -10.64 -2.18 -0.84
N ALA A 68 -10.75 -2.55 -2.13
CA ALA A 68 -11.17 -3.87 -2.58
C ALA A 68 -10.24 -5.01 -2.12
N GLN A 69 -8.92 -4.82 -2.10
CA GLN A 69 -7.95 -5.82 -1.65
C GLN A 69 -7.92 -5.95 -0.12
N LEU A 70 -8.11 -4.84 0.60
CA LEU A 70 -8.22 -4.85 2.07
C LEU A 70 -9.49 -5.55 2.54
N VAL A 71 -10.62 -5.39 1.83
CA VAL A 71 -11.87 -6.11 2.12
C VAL A 71 -11.70 -7.61 1.88
N GLN A 72 -11.00 -8.01 0.82
CA GLN A 72 -10.77 -9.41 0.51
C GLN A 72 -9.82 -10.09 1.53
N GLU A 73 -8.71 -9.44 1.90
CA GLU A 73 -7.81 -9.96 2.95
C GLU A 73 -8.51 -10.08 4.32
N ARG A 74 -9.35 -9.10 4.68
CA ARG A 74 -10.16 -9.17 5.92
C ARG A 74 -11.11 -10.37 5.94
N SER A 75 -11.72 -10.69 4.79
CA SER A 75 -12.65 -11.83 4.71
C SER A 75 -11.95 -13.17 5.01
N ILE A 76 -10.72 -13.35 4.53
CA ILE A 76 -9.93 -14.57 4.75
C ILE A 76 -9.49 -14.68 6.22
N ILE A 77 -8.93 -13.60 6.78
CA ILE A 77 -8.47 -13.57 8.18
C ILE A 77 -9.65 -13.82 9.14
N SER A 78 -10.81 -13.20 8.87
CA SER A 78 -12.00 -13.39 9.71
C SER A 78 -12.57 -14.81 9.65
N MET A 79 -12.46 -15.48 8.50
CA MET A 79 -12.89 -16.87 8.34
C MET A 79 -12.01 -17.83 9.15
N GLU A 80 -10.69 -17.66 9.12
CA GLU A 80 -9.77 -18.49 9.92
C GLU A 80 -10.04 -18.34 11.42
N ALA A 81 -10.20 -17.11 11.89
CA ALA A 81 -10.53 -16.85 13.29
C ALA A 81 -11.91 -17.43 13.68
N CYS A 82 -12.89 -17.38 12.76
CA CYS A 82 -14.19 -18.03 12.97
C CYS A 82 -14.08 -19.56 13.05
N ARG A 83 -13.23 -20.17 12.21
CA ARG A 83 -12.96 -21.61 12.23
C ARG A 83 -12.34 -22.05 13.57
N GLU A 84 -11.44 -21.26 14.15
CA GLU A 84 -10.87 -21.55 15.47
C GLU A 84 -11.92 -21.59 16.57
N VAL A 85 -12.86 -20.64 16.57
CA VAL A 85 -14.00 -20.63 17.51
C VAL A 85 -14.85 -21.90 17.34
N PHE A 86 -15.18 -22.29 16.11
CA PHE A 86 -15.94 -23.52 15.86
C PHE A 86 -15.18 -24.79 16.23
N GLN A 87 -13.86 -24.79 16.11
CA GLN A 87 -13.03 -25.91 16.56
C GLN A 87 -13.06 -26.02 18.09
N ALA A 88 -12.99 -24.91 18.83
CA ALA A 88 -13.14 -24.91 20.27
C ALA A 88 -14.53 -25.42 20.70
N ILE A 89 -15.59 -24.95 20.02
CA ILE A 89 -16.95 -25.45 20.24
C ILE A 89 -17.05 -26.95 20.00
N GLY A 90 -16.43 -27.47 18.94
CA GLY A 90 -16.42 -28.90 18.64
C GLY A 90 -15.79 -29.74 19.75
N ILE A 91 -14.70 -29.25 20.34
CA ILE A 91 -14.05 -29.90 21.48
C ILE A 91 -15.01 -29.92 22.69
N MET A 92 -15.62 -28.78 23.03
CA MET A 92 -16.59 -28.71 24.13
C MET A 92 -17.80 -29.64 23.92
N LEU A 93 -18.33 -29.68 22.70
CA LEU A 93 -19.44 -30.58 22.37
C LEU A 93 -19.04 -32.05 22.50
N SER A 94 -17.81 -32.41 22.13
CA SER A 94 -17.29 -33.77 22.30
C SER A 94 -17.10 -34.16 23.77
N GLU A 95 -16.90 -33.19 24.65
CA GLU A 95 -16.85 -33.36 26.11
C GLU A 95 -18.25 -33.34 26.76
N GLY A 96 -19.32 -33.22 25.97
CA GLY A 96 -20.71 -33.14 26.46
C GLY A 96 -21.08 -31.78 27.04
N GLN A 97 -20.25 -30.76 26.85
CA GLN A 97 -20.51 -29.39 27.27
C GLN A 97 -21.29 -28.63 26.20
N THR A 98 -22.13 -27.68 26.63
CA THR A 98 -22.81 -26.76 25.71
C THR A 98 -21.99 -25.49 25.57
N PRO A 99 -21.70 -25.03 24.34
CA PRO A 99 -20.92 -23.82 24.15
C PRO A 99 -21.66 -22.60 24.68
N ASP A 100 -20.91 -21.66 25.25
CA ASP A 100 -21.45 -20.40 25.72
C ASP A 100 -21.85 -19.50 24.53
N SER A 101 -22.91 -18.73 24.72
CA SER A 101 -23.39 -17.68 23.80
C SER A 101 -22.33 -16.64 23.44
N THR A 102 -21.28 -16.51 24.25
CA THR A 102 -20.14 -15.60 24.02
C THR A 102 -19.16 -16.11 22.95
N MET A 103 -19.21 -17.39 22.59
CA MET A 103 -18.34 -18.00 21.58
C MET A 103 -18.87 -17.78 20.16
N SER A 104 -18.87 -16.51 19.74
CA SER A 104 -19.28 -16.08 18.40
C SER A 104 -18.07 -15.77 17.52
N CYS A 105 -18.24 -15.84 16.19
CA CYS A 105 -17.16 -15.50 15.28
C CYS A 105 -16.80 -14.00 15.35
N PRO A 106 -15.52 -13.64 15.17
CA PRO A 106 -15.09 -12.24 15.24
C PRO A 106 -15.83 -11.37 14.21
N GLY A 107 -16.29 -10.20 14.64
CA GLY A 107 -17.02 -9.26 13.78
C GLY A 107 -18.54 -9.44 13.77
N THR A 108 -19.08 -10.40 14.54
CA THR A 108 -20.53 -10.54 14.76
C THR A 108 -20.85 -10.75 16.25
N ASN A 109 -21.89 -10.08 16.73
CA ASN A 109 -22.49 -10.32 18.05
C ASN A 109 -23.70 -11.28 17.97
N ILE A 110 -23.94 -11.86 16.79
CA ILE A 110 -25.03 -12.81 16.58
C ILE A 110 -24.56 -14.19 17.06
N PRO A 111 -25.25 -14.79 18.04
CA PRO A 111 -24.87 -16.09 18.59
C PRO A 111 -25.01 -17.19 17.54
N ASN A 112 -24.22 -18.26 17.72
CA ASN A 112 -24.33 -19.45 16.88
C ASN A 112 -25.66 -20.18 17.09
N ILE A 113 -26.16 -20.81 16.03
CA ILE A 113 -27.42 -21.56 16.05
C ILE A 113 -27.14 -22.97 16.55
N ILE A 114 -27.75 -23.33 17.68
CA ILE A 114 -27.64 -24.66 18.29
C ILE A 114 -28.90 -25.46 17.94
N ARG A 115 -28.73 -26.56 17.20
CA ARG A 115 -29.80 -27.51 16.86
C ARG A 115 -29.53 -28.84 17.55
N ARG A 116 -30.55 -29.44 18.17
CA ARG A 116 -30.46 -30.76 18.79
C ARG A 116 -31.37 -31.72 18.04
N GLU A 117 -30.77 -32.74 17.42
CA GLU A 117 -31.49 -33.78 16.68
C GLU A 117 -31.13 -35.14 17.28
N GLY A 118 -32.05 -35.67 18.09
CA GLY A 118 -31.81 -36.89 18.84
C GLY A 118 -30.63 -36.74 19.81
N ASN A 119 -29.58 -37.54 19.60
CA ASN A 119 -28.38 -37.54 20.43
C ASN A 119 -27.24 -36.66 19.88
N THR A 120 -27.48 -35.98 18.75
CA THR A 120 -26.48 -35.13 18.10
C THR A 120 -26.82 -33.66 18.29
N ILE A 121 -25.88 -32.89 18.81
CA ILE A 121 -25.94 -31.44 18.89
C ILE A 121 -25.15 -30.89 17.71
N THR A 122 -25.79 -30.06 16.89
CA THR A 122 -25.16 -29.34 15.78
C THR A 122 -25.11 -27.86 16.13
N VAL A 123 -23.95 -27.24 16.02
CA VAL A 123 -23.77 -25.80 16.17
C VAL A 123 -23.36 -25.23 14.83
N SER A 124 -24.11 -24.26 14.33
CA SER A 124 -23.94 -23.68 12.99
C SER A 124 -23.86 -22.16 13.05
N HIS A 125 -23.11 -21.59 12.11
CA HIS A 125 -22.97 -20.14 12.02
C HIS A 125 -24.26 -19.49 11.48
N PRO A 126 -24.71 -18.35 12.01
CA PRO A 126 -25.98 -17.73 11.61
C PRO A 126 -25.99 -17.21 10.16
N ASN A 127 -24.83 -16.82 9.63
CA ASN A 127 -24.69 -16.34 8.25
C ASN A 127 -23.36 -16.79 7.61
N PRO A 128 -23.22 -18.05 7.17
CA PRO A 128 -21.97 -18.55 6.57
C PRO A 128 -21.65 -17.88 5.22
N ARG A 129 -22.65 -17.27 4.56
CA ARG A 129 -22.49 -16.60 3.27
C ARG A 129 -21.56 -15.39 3.31
N GLN A 130 -21.39 -14.77 4.47
CA GLN A 130 -20.44 -13.67 4.63
C GLN A 130 -18.98 -14.09 4.40
N PHE A 131 -18.70 -15.39 4.49
CA PHE A 131 -17.40 -16.00 4.22
C PHE A 131 -17.35 -16.75 2.88
N GLY A 132 -18.38 -16.63 2.03
CA GLY A 132 -18.48 -17.40 0.78
C GLY A 132 -18.83 -18.88 0.99
N LEU A 133 -19.34 -19.24 2.17
CA LEU A 133 -19.73 -20.60 2.51
C LEU A 133 -21.26 -20.77 2.42
N VAL A 134 -21.69 -21.97 2.04
CA VAL A 134 -23.09 -22.40 2.14
C VAL A 134 -23.39 -22.81 3.59
N GLU A 135 -22.47 -23.55 4.19
CA GLU A 135 -22.61 -24.06 5.56
C GLU A 135 -21.28 -23.97 6.31
N LEU A 136 -21.37 -23.61 7.59
CA LEU A 136 -20.28 -23.67 8.56
C LEU A 136 -20.87 -24.22 9.86
N TYR A 137 -20.48 -25.43 10.23
CA TYR A 137 -21.02 -26.09 11.42
C TYR A 137 -20.06 -27.09 12.05
N VAL A 138 -20.37 -27.47 13.28
CA VAL A 138 -19.69 -28.52 14.04
C VAL A 138 -20.72 -29.33 14.81
N THR A 139 -20.42 -30.58 15.09
CA THR A 139 -21.37 -31.53 15.67
C THR A 139 -20.78 -32.19 16.92
N SER A 140 -21.63 -32.74 17.79
CA SER A 140 -21.17 -33.42 19.02
C SER A 140 -20.55 -34.79 18.77
N ASP A 141 -20.79 -35.40 17.62
CA ASP A 141 -20.16 -36.65 17.18
C ASP A 141 -18.77 -36.43 16.57
N SER A 142 -18.42 -35.20 16.18
CA SER A 142 -17.13 -34.87 15.59
C SER A 142 -16.66 -33.47 15.95
N HIS A 143 -15.46 -33.38 16.52
CA HIS A 143 -14.78 -32.09 16.76
C HIS A 143 -14.28 -31.41 15.47
N ARG A 144 -14.60 -31.95 14.28
CA ARG A 144 -14.17 -31.41 12.99
C ARG A 144 -15.16 -30.34 12.52
N VAL A 145 -14.64 -29.16 12.23
CA VAL A 145 -15.42 -28.09 11.59
C VAL A 145 -15.71 -28.46 10.15
N VAL A 146 -16.99 -28.49 9.79
CA VAL A 146 -17.46 -28.69 8.42
C VAL A 146 -17.68 -27.33 7.77
N MET A 147 -17.02 -27.12 6.64
CA MET A 147 -17.11 -25.90 5.85
C MET A 147 -17.48 -26.29 4.42
N VAL A 148 -18.70 -25.96 4.00
CA VAL A 148 -19.18 -26.26 2.64
C VAL A 148 -19.09 -24.97 1.84
N GLY A 149 -18.12 -24.91 0.92
CA GLY A 149 -17.98 -23.79 0.00
C GLY A 149 -19.11 -23.74 -1.02
N GLN A 150 -19.33 -22.57 -1.64
CA GLN A 150 -20.09 -22.49 -2.89
C GLN A 150 -19.28 -23.15 -4.01
N GLY A 151 -19.35 -24.49 -4.08
CA GLY A 151 -18.76 -25.25 -5.17
C GLY A 151 -19.42 -24.89 -6.49
N GLN A 152 -18.57 -24.51 -7.45
CA GLN A 152 -18.85 -24.23 -8.85
C GLN A 152 -19.74 -25.30 -9.47
N GLY A 153 -20.84 -24.87 -10.10
CA GLY A 153 -21.44 -25.59 -11.22
C GLY A 153 -20.67 -25.28 -12.49
#